data_AF-A0A812DLB1-F1
#
_entry.id   AF-A0A812DLB1-F1
#
_cell.length_a   1.000
_cell.length_b   1.000
_cell.length_c   1.000
_cell.angle_alpha   90.00
_cell.angle_beta   90.00
_cell.angle_gamma   90.00
#
_symmetry.space_group_name_H-M   'P 1'
#
loop_
_entity.id
_entity.type
_entity.pdbx_description
1 polymer ?
#
loop_
_entity_poly.entity_id
_entity_poly.type
_entity_poly.pdbx_seq_one_letter_code
_entity_poly.pdbx_strand_id
1 'polypeptide(L)'
;MEKNRADLDQVPKIFMLPNFSLENPDTFSAVFPWTQVEESKPDKSGNRQSCKLLQEKLSHYLDTVEVQIGEQISMRSEAFFHAMTSHDELQDYMQVTCRAIKQLRDKIHALEETLAKGSLKILKLYRSRTNYAKLHNKLKLISTVHQTQPTIQLLLSTNEFVGALDLISTTQEVLAQELAGIHSFRYVAEIDLILFFLLSSLLLHGLFGVEGIDIKITVC
;
A
#
# COMPACT_ATOMS: atom_id res chain seq x y z
N MET A 1 -15.75 -56.37 -12.37
CA MET A 1 -17.11 -55.80 -12.34
C MET A 1 -18.21 -56.87 -12.28
N GLU A 2 -18.43 -57.68 -13.32
CA GLU A 2 -19.63 -58.55 -13.39
C GLU A 2 -19.54 -59.84 -12.55
N LYS A 3 -18.34 -60.43 -12.48
CA LYS A 3 -18.07 -61.65 -11.68
C LYS A 3 -18.29 -61.45 -10.17
N ASN A 4 -17.99 -60.26 -9.68
CA ASN A 4 -18.01 -59.92 -8.26
C ASN A 4 -19.41 -59.50 -7.76
N ARG A 5 -20.29 -59.01 -8.66
CA ARG A 5 -21.73 -58.86 -8.37
C ARG A 5 -22.43 -60.21 -8.21
N ALA A 6 -22.04 -61.20 -9.02
CA ALA A 6 -22.59 -62.54 -8.94
C ALA A 6 -22.24 -63.26 -7.63
N ASP A 7 -21.07 -62.95 -7.04
CA ASP A 7 -20.65 -63.51 -5.74
C ASP A 7 -21.42 -62.88 -4.55
N LEU A 8 -21.81 -61.61 -4.65
CA LEU A 8 -22.69 -60.95 -3.65
C LEU A 8 -24.11 -61.50 -3.64
N ASP A 9 -24.64 -61.95 -4.78
CA ASP A 9 -25.97 -62.59 -4.85
C ASP A 9 -26.00 -63.96 -4.15
N GLN A 10 -24.83 -64.56 -3.87
CA GLN A 10 -24.74 -65.78 -3.06
C GLN A 10 -24.92 -65.52 -1.56
N VAL A 11 -24.72 -64.26 -1.12
CA VAL A 11 -24.94 -63.82 0.26
C VAL A 11 -26.43 -63.49 0.43
N PRO A 12 -27.15 -64.17 1.34
CA PRO A 12 -28.56 -63.87 1.59
C PRO A 12 -28.76 -62.41 1.98
N LYS A 13 -29.64 -61.70 1.25
CA LYS A 13 -29.93 -60.26 1.49
C LYS A 13 -30.49 -59.98 2.88
N ILE A 14 -30.95 -61.01 3.60
CA ILE A 14 -31.38 -60.91 4.99
C ILE A 14 -30.26 -60.38 5.90
N PHE A 15 -29.00 -60.66 5.59
CA PHE A 15 -27.83 -60.16 6.33
C PHE A 15 -27.54 -58.68 6.05
N MET A 16 -28.11 -58.10 4.99
CA MET A 16 -27.91 -56.69 4.60
C MET A 16 -29.08 -55.79 5.02
N LEU A 17 -30.06 -56.33 5.75
CA LEU A 17 -31.20 -55.55 6.22
C LEU A 17 -30.82 -54.69 7.44
N PRO A 18 -31.21 -53.41 7.48
CA PRO A 18 -30.88 -52.51 8.60
C PRO A 18 -31.55 -52.90 9.92
N ASN A 19 -32.59 -53.75 9.88
CA ASN A 19 -33.30 -54.31 11.02
C ASN A 19 -32.96 -55.78 11.28
N PHE A 20 -31.79 -56.24 10.82
CA PHE A 20 -31.30 -57.59 11.12
C PHE A 20 -31.14 -57.77 12.63
N SER A 21 -31.98 -58.62 13.21
CA SER A 21 -31.87 -59.05 14.61
C SER A 21 -32.07 -60.55 14.68
N LEU A 22 -31.09 -61.24 15.29
CA LEU A 22 -31.13 -62.67 15.59
C LEU A 22 -32.07 -62.98 16.76
N GLU A 23 -32.58 -61.97 17.45
CA GLU A 23 -33.57 -62.12 18.53
C GLU A 23 -34.96 -62.47 18.00
N ASN A 24 -35.23 -62.13 16.73
CA ASN A 24 -36.46 -62.50 16.05
C ASN A 24 -36.39 -63.97 15.58
N PRO A 25 -37.30 -64.85 16.05
CA PRO A 25 -37.25 -66.28 15.74
C PRO A 25 -37.42 -66.60 14.25
N ASP A 26 -38.13 -65.76 13.50
CA ASP A 26 -38.30 -65.89 12.06
C ASP A 26 -37.01 -65.57 11.28
N THR A 27 -36.26 -64.55 11.72
CA THR A 27 -34.95 -64.21 11.15
C THR A 27 -33.91 -65.27 11.50
N PHE A 28 -33.94 -65.76 12.73
CA PHE A 28 -33.05 -66.81 13.20
C PHE A 28 -33.28 -68.13 12.44
N SER A 29 -34.53 -68.55 12.25
CA SER A 29 -34.87 -69.77 11.48
C SER A 29 -34.57 -69.66 9.99
N ALA A 30 -34.65 -68.45 9.41
CA ALA A 30 -34.25 -68.19 8.02
C ALA A 30 -32.72 -68.26 7.81
N VAL A 31 -31.94 -67.89 8.83
CA VAL A 31 -30.45 -67.92 8.80
C VAL A 31 -29.91 -69.29 9.21
N PHE A 32 -30.62 -69.98 10.12
CA PHE A 32 -30.31 -71.32 10.61
C PHE A 32 -31.45 -72.28 10.26
N PRO A 33 -31.36 -73.00 9.11
CA PRO A 33 -32.30 -74.05 8.79
C PRO A 33 -32.17 -75.19 9.80
N TRP A 34 -33.10 -75.23 10.77
CA TRP A 34 -33.22 -76.29 11.79
C TRP A 34 -33.32 -77.71 11.18
N THR A 35 -33.67 -77.81 9.89
CA THR A 35 -33.70 -79.07 9.12
C THR A 35 -32.36 -79.81 9.08
N GLN A 36 -31.22 -79.13 9.25
CA GLN A 36 -29.91 -79.82 9.33
C GLN A 36 -29.55 -80.31 10.74
N VAL A 37 -30.34 -79.93 11.76
CA VAL A 37 -30.11 -80.29 13.17
C VAL A 37 -31.10 -81.37 13.64
N GLU A 38 -32.33 -81.39 13.11
CA GLU A 38 -33.39 -82.28 13.62
C GLU A 38 -33.66 -83.55 12.80
N GLU A 39 -33.20 -83.67 11.55
CA GLU A 39 -33.49 -84.86 10.72
C GLU A 39 -32.55 -86.06 10.94
N SER A 40 -31.67 -86.05 11.94
CA SER A 40 -30.90 -87.26 12.28
C SER A 40 -30.97 -87.61 13.76
N LYS A 41 -31.40 -88.85 14.01
CA LYS A 41 -31.36 -89.62 15.26
C LYS A 41 -30.12 -89.32 16.12
N PRO A 42 -30.15 -89.57 17.45
CA PRO A 42 -29.20 -89.03 18.43
C PRO A 42 -27.82 -89.72 18.41
N ASP A 43 -27.15 -89.75 17.26
CA ASP A 43 -25.71 -90.04 17.16
C ASP A 43 -24.96 -88.72 17.00
N LYS A 44 -24.21 -88.37 18.06
CA LYS A 44 -23.52 -87.09 18.31
C LYS A 44 -22.45 -86.68 17.27
N SER A 45 -22.35 -87.41 16.15
CA SER A 45 -21.37 -87.24 15.07
C SER A 45 -21.88 -86.37 13.91
N GLY A 46 -23.14 -86.54 13.48
CA GLY A 46 -23.69 -85.85 12.29
C GLY A 46 -23.97 -84.36 12.51
N ASN A 47 -24.53 -84.02 13.69
CA ASN A 47 -24.86 -82.63 14.06
C ASN A 47 -23.61 -81.72 14.18
N ARG A 48 -22.43 -82.31 14.41
CA ARG A 48 -21.16 -81.58 14.52
C ARG A 48 -20.55 -81.30 13.14
N GLN A 49 -20.98 -82.01 12.09
CA GLN A 49 -20.57 -81.76 10.71
C GLN A 49 -21.42 -80.64 10.07
N SER A 50 -22.73 -80.61 10.30
CA SER A 50 -23.62 -79.55 9.80
C SER A 50 -23.24 -78.17 10.37
N CYS A 51 -22.94 -78.07 11.66
CA CYS A 51 -22.46 -76.82 12.28
C CYS A 51 -21.12 -76.33 11.70
N LYS A 52 -20.22 -77.26 11.34
CA LYS A 52 -18.92 -76.91 10.70
C LYS A 52 -19.12 -76.40 9.27
N LEU A 53 -19.97 -77.07 8.50
CA LEU A 53 -20.35 -76.64 7.15
C LEU A 53 -21.00 -75.23 7.16
N LEU A 54 -21.83 -74.94 8.16
CA LEU A 54 -22.42 -73.61 8.31
C LEU A 54 -21.37 -72.54 8.67
N GLN A 55 -20.43 -72.86 9.55
CA GLN A 55 -19.34 -71.96 9.90
C GLN A 55 -18.46 -71.64 8.68
N GLU A 56 -18.10 -72.65 7.89
CA GLU A 56 -17.35 -72.48 6.64
C GLU A 56 -18.13 -71.61 5.65
N LYS A 57 -19.45 -71.78 5.56
CA LYS A 57 -20.31 -70.97 4.69
C LYS A 57 -20.37 -69.51 5.12
N LEU A 58 -20.48 -69.24 6.43
CA LEU A 58 -20.46 -67.87 6.97
C LEU A 58 -19.09 -67.21 6.79
N SER A 59 -18.00 -67.95 7.01
CA SER A 59 -16.64 -67.47 6.70
C SER A 59 -16.50 -67.10 5.22
N HIS A 60 -17.01 -67.95 4.32
CA HIS A 60 -16.98 -67.66 2.90
C HIS A 60 -17.77 -66.39 2.51
N TYR A 61 -18.91 -66.16 3.16
CA TYR A 61 -19.67 -64.91 2.97
C TYR A 61 -18.93 -63.68 3.47
N LEU A 62 -18.21 -63.78 4.59
CA LEU A 62 -17.38 -62.69 5.12
C LEU A 62 -16.25 -62.35 4.15
N ASP A 63 -15.50 -63.36 3.69
CA ASP A 63 -14.40 -63.18 2.74
C ASP A 63 -14.88 -62.51 1.44
N THR A 64 -16.06 -62.92 0.95
CA THR A 64 -16.68 -62.33 -0.26
C THR A 64 -17.02 -60.86 -0.06
N VAL A 65 -17.59 -60.50 1.10
CA VAL A 65 -17.93 -59.11 1.42
C VAL A 65 -16.66 -58.27 1.64
N GLU A 66 -15.62 -58.83 2.27
CA GLU A 66 -14.36 -58.14 2.52
C GLU A 66 -13.63 -57.78 1.21
N VAL A 67 -13.52 -58.74 0.29
CA VAL A 67 -12.93 -58.51 -1.03
C VAL A 67 -13.72 -57.46 -1.81
N GLN A 68 -15.06 -57.50 -1.73
CA GLN A 68 -15.92 -56.50 -2.36
C GLN A 68 -15.77 -55.10 -1.77
N ILE A 69 -15.70 -54.97 -0.45
CA ILE A 69 -15.45 -53.69 0.21
C ILE A 69 -14.08 -53.16 -0.21
N GLY A 70 -13.05 -54.01 -0.22
CA GLY A 70 -11.71 -53.64 -0.69
C GLY A 70 -11.72 -53.12 -2.13
N GLU A 71 -12.40 -53.80 -3.05
CA GLU A 71 -12.52 -53.37 -4.45
C GLU A 71 -13.32 -52.05 -4.58
N GLN A 72 -14.44 -51.92 -3.88
CA GLN A 72 -15.26 -50.69 -3.90
C GLN A 72 -14.50 -49.49 -3.33
N ILE A 73 -13.79 -49.68 -2.22
CA ILE A 73 -12.93 -48.64 -1.64
C ILE A 73 -11.83 -48.30 -2.63
N SER A 74 -11.13 -49.27 -3.20
CA SER A 74 -10.07 -49.03 -4.18
C SER A 74 -10.57 -48.20 -5.37
N MET A 75 -11.68 -48.59 -6.00
CA MET A 75 -12.23 -47.89 -7.16
C MET A 75 -12.68 -46.46 -6.83
N ARG A 76 -13.32 -46.25 -5.68
CA ARG A 76 -13.77 -44.91 -5.29
C ARG A 76 -12.63 -44.04 -4.78
N SER A 77 -11.59 -44.64 -4.22
CA SER A 77 -10.43 -43.93 -3.67
C SER A 77 -9.62 -43.23 -4.75
N GLU A 78 -9.47 -43.80 -5.95
CA GLU A 78 -8.71 -43.20 -7.05
C GLU A 78 -9.27 -41.82 -7.44
N ALA A 79 -10.58 -41.74 -7.69
CA ALA A 79 -11.23 -40.47 -8.00
C ALA A 79 -11.16 -39.47 -6.84
N PHE A 80 -11.25 -39.96 -5.59
CA PHE A 80 -11.10 -39.13 -4.40
C PHE A 80 -9.69 -38.57 -4.25
N PHE A 81 -8.64 -39.38 -4.46
CA PHE A 81 -7.25 -38.95 -4.39
C PHE A 81 -6.89 -37.97 -5.51
N HIS A 82 -7.44 -38.17 -6.71
CA HIS A 82 -7.29 -37.19 -7.79
C HIS A 82 -7.93 -35.84 -7.42
N ALA A 83 -9.16 -35.84 -6.89
CA ALA A 83 -9.81 -34.62 -6.44
C ALA A 83 -9.04 -33.94 -5.29
N MET A 84 -8.53 -34.72 -4.33
CA MET A 84 -7.73 -34.22 -3.22
C MET A 84 -6.41 -33.61 -3.68
N THR A 85 -5.69 -34.25 -4.60
CA THR A 85 -4.44 -33.71 -5.17
C THR A 85 -4.71 -32.41 -5.92
N SER A 86 -5.78 -32.38 -6.74
CA SER A 86 -6.19 -31.17 -7.45
C SER A 86 -6.55 -30.02 -6.51
N HIS A 87 -7.23 -30.34 -5.39
CA HIS A 87 -7.56 -29.36 -4.36
C HIS A 87 -6.30 -28.82 -3.67
N ASP A 88 -5.36 -29.68 -3.29
CA ASP A 88 -4.11 -29.26 -2.64
C ASP A 88 -3.25 -28.40 -3.56
N GLU A 89 -3.14 -28.75 -4.85
CA GLU A 89 -2.48 -27.92 -5.85
C GLU A 89 -3.13 -26.54 -5.95
N LEU A 90 -4.46 -26.49 -6.07
CA LEU A 90 -5.20 -25.23 -6.16
C LEU A 90 -5.02 -24.37 -4.91
N GLN A 91 -4.99 -24.99 -3.73
CA GLN A 91 -4.76 -24.29 -2.48
C GLN A 91 -3.36 -23.66 -2.42
N ASP A 92 -2.33 -24.36 -2.91
CA ASP A 92 -0.97 -23.80 -2.98
C ASP A 92 -0.89 -22.63 -3.97
N TYR A 93 -1.48 -22.77 -5.17
CA TYR A 93 -1.60 -21.67 -6.14
C TYR A 93 -2.32 -20.47 -5.55
N MET A 94 -3.39 -20.69 -4.78
CA MET A 94 -4.15 -19.62 -4.16
C MET A 94 -3.34 -18.91 -3.06
N GLN A 95 -2.56 -19.66 -2.27
CA GLN A 95 -1.63 -19.06 -1.30
C GLN A 95 -0.54 -18.23 -1.96
N VAL A 96 0.09 -18.73 -3.02
CA VAL A 96 1.10 -17.98 -3.79
C VAL A 96 0.49 -16.71 -4.36
N THR A 97 -0.70 -16.80 -4.95
CA THR A 97 -1.41 -15.64 -5.52
C THR A 97 -1.76 -14.62 -4.45
N CYS A 98 -2.27 -15.06 -3.29
CA CYS A 98 -2.54 -14.17 -2.15
C CYS A 98 -1.28 -13.47 -1.66
N ARG A 99 -0.15 -14.17 -1.58
CA ARG A 99 1.15 -13.58 -1.23
C ARG A 99 1.59 -12.54 -2.26
N ALA A 100 1.48 -12.85 -3.55
CA ALA A 100 1.82 -11.92 -4.63
C ALA A 100 0.95 -10.65 -4.60
N ILE A 101 -0.36 -10.79 -4.36
CA ILE A 101 -1.29 -9.65 -4.23
C ILE A 101 -0.92 -8.78 -3.03
N LYS A 102 -0.59 -9.38 -1.88
CA LYS A 102 -0.12 -8.63 -0.70
C LYS A 102 1.15 -7.83 -1.02
N GLN A 103 2.16 -8.48 -1.59
CA GLN A 103 3.40 -7.81 -2.00
C GLN A 103 3.16 -6.68 -3.00
N LEU A 104 2.24 -6.87 -3.95
CA LEU A 104 1.88 -5.83 -4.91
C LEU A 104 1.23 -4.62 -4.23
N ARG A 105 0.29 -4.86 -3.29
CA ARG A 105 -0.32 -3.78 -2.51
C ARG A 105 0.71 -3.01 -1.67
N ASP A 106 1.64 -3.71 -1.03
CA ASP A 106 2.70 -3.07 -0.24
C ASP A 106 3.62 -2.21 -1.13
N LYS A 107 3.98 -2.72 -2.32
CA LYS A 107 4.75 -1.94 -3.31
C LYS A 107 3.99 -0.70 -3.78
N ILE A 108 2.68 -0.81 -4.06
CA ILE A 108 1.85 0.33 -4.45
C ILE A 108 1.81 1.37 -3.33
N HIS A 109 1.60 0.97 -2.07
CA HIS A 109 1.62 1.89 -0.94
C HIS A 109 2.98 2.58 -0.75
N ALA A 110 4.09 1.85 -0.91
CA ALA A 110 5.42 2.46 -0.86
C ALA A 110 5.64 3.47 -2.02
N LEU A 111 5.10 3.17 -3.20
CA LEU A 111 5.14 4.06 -4.37
C LEU A 111 4.28 5.30 -4.16
N GLU A 112 3.09 5.15 -3.58
CA GLU A 112 2.21 6.26 -3.24
C GLU A 112 2.87 7.20 -2.21
N GLU A 113 3.47 6.64 -1.16
CA GLU A 113 4.18 7.41 -0.14
C GLU A 113 5.35 8.20 -0.73
N THR A 114 6.16 7.56 -1.59
CA THR A 114 7.33 8.19 -2.21
C THR A 114 6.94 9.19 -3.31
N LEU A 115 5.99 8.85 -4.17
CA LEU A 115 5.62 9.69 -5.31
C LEU A 115 4.73 10.85 -4.89
N ALA A 116 3.68 10.62 -4.09
CA ALA A 116 2.75 11.68 -3.70
C ALA A 116 3.37 12.64 -2.68
N LYS A 117 3.97 12.13 -1.60
CA LYS A 117 4.59 13.01 -0.59
C LYS A 117 5.95 13.53 -1.03
N GLY A 118 6.73 12.73 -1.76
CA GLY A 118 8.01 13.17 -2.32
C GLY A 118 7.84 14.29 -3.34
N SER A 119 6.92 14.15 -4.31
CA SER A 119 6.67 15.21 -5.30
C SER A 119 6.13 16.50 -4.66
N LEU A 120 5.22 16.39 -3.68
CA LEU A 120 4.70 17.55 -2.96
C LEU A 120 5.81 18.24 -2.13
N LYS A 121 6.71 17.46 -1.51
CA LYS A 121 7.86 18.00 -0.79
C LYS A 121 8.82 18.72 -1.74
N ILE A 122 9.10 18.15 -2.91
CA ILE A 122 9.94 18.78 -3.94
C ILE A 122 9.31 20.10 -4.40
N LEU A 123 8.01 20.14 -4.66
CA LEU A 123 7.31 21.37 -5.03
C LEU A 123 7.39 22.44 -3.93
N LYS A 124 7.18 22.05 -2.67
CA LYS A 124 7.34 22.96 -1.52
C LYS A 124 8.77 23.51 -1.43
N LEU A 125 9.78 22.65 -1.56
CA LEU A 125 11.19 23.06 -1.53
C LEU A 125 11.54 24.00 -2.68
N TYR A 126 11.02 23.72 -3.89
CA TYR A 126 11.20 24.60 -5.05
C TYR A 126 10.56 25.98 -4.82
N ARG A 127 9.34 26.03 -4.27
CA ARG A 127 8.68 27.29 -3.90
C ARG A 127 9.46 28.05 -2.83
N SER A 128 9.97 27.36 -1.80
CA SER A 128 10.83 28.00 -0.79
C SER A 128 12.11 28.55 -1.42
N ARG A 129 12.79 27.77 -2.27
CA ARG A 129 14.02 28.21 -2.97
C ARG A 129 13.77 29.44 -3.84
N THR A 130 12.69 29.46 -4.62
CA THR A 130 12.34 30.62 -5.45
C THR A 130 12.00 31.85 -4.61
N ASN A 131 11.33 31.68 -3.47
CA ASN A 131 11.08 32.76 -2.52
C ASN A 131 12.39 33.29 -1.91
N TYR A 132 13.29 32.42 -1.48
CA TYR A 132 14.61 32.83 -0.97
C TYR A 132 15.44 33.54 -2.03
N ALA A 133 15.40 33.10 -3.30
CA ALA A 133 16.07 33.79 -4.39
C ALA A 133 15.51 35.20 -4.61
N LYS A 134 14.18 35.35 -4.60
CA LYS A 134 13.52 36.67 -4.67
C LYS A 134 13.91 37.57 -3.50
N LEU A 135 13.91 37.03 -2.28
CA LEU A 135 14.32 37.77 -1.09
C LEU A 135 15.80 38.19 -1.16
N HIS A 136 16.67 37.28 -1.60
CA HIS A 136 18.09 37.56 -1.76
C HIS A 136 18.34 38.68 -2.79
N ASN A 137 17.64 38.64 -3.93
CA ASN A 137 17.72 39.70 -4.93
C ASN A 137 17.26 41.05 -4.37
N LYS A 138 16.14 41.08 -3.64
CA LYS A 138 15.67 42.31 -2.97
C LYS A 138 16.67 42.82 -1.93
N LEU A 139 17.27 41.93 -1.13
CA LEU A 139 18.29 42.32 -0.16
C LEU A 139 19.56 42.87 -0.84
N LYS A 140 19.95 42.29 -1.98
CA LYS A 140 21.06 42.80 -2.78
C LYS A 140 20.78 44.21 -3.30
N LEU A 141 19.56 44.46 -3.80
CA LEU A 141 19.13 45.80 -4.22
C LEU A 141 19.16 46.80 -3.05
N ILE A 142 18.70 46.41 -1.87
CA ILE A 142 18.79 47.24 -0.66
C ILE A 142 20.25 47.55 -0.32
N SER A 143 21.13 46.56 -0.39
CA SER A 143 22.55 46.76 -0.17
C SER A 143 23.15 47.72 -1.20
N THR A 144 22.77 47.64 -2.47
CA THR A 144 23.30 48.57 -3.50
C THR A 144 22.84 50.00 -3.23
N VAL A 145 21.56 50.20 -2.86
CA VAL A 145 21.00 51.52 -2.50
C VAL A 145 21.74 52.13 -1.29
N HIS A 146 22.02 51.31 -0.28
CA HIS A 146 22.78 51.76 0.88
C HIS A 146 24.22 52.19 0.51
N GLN A 147 24.86 51.52 -0.46
CA GLN A 147 26.21 51.87 -0.91
C GLN A 147 26.23 53.10 -1.85
N THR A 148 25.13 53.41 -2.55
CA THR A 148 25.04 54.63 -3.35
C THR A 148 25.01 55.90 -2.50
N GLN A 149 24.48 55.83 -1.28
CA GLN A 149 24.39 56.99 -0.37
C GLN A 149 25.75 57.68 -0.08
N PRO A 150 26.81 57.02 0.38
CA PRO A 150 28.12 57.65 0.58
C PRO A 150 28.78 58.07 -0.75
N THR A 151 28.49 57.37 -1.85
CA THR A 151 29.00 57.70 -3.18
C THR A 151 28.42 59.04 -3.66
N ILE A 152 27.12 59.28 -3.42
CA ILE A 152 26.48 60.57 -3.70
C ILE A 152 27.11 61.68 -2.86
N GLN A 153 27.35 61.45 -1.56
CA GLN A 153 28.02 62.43 -0.69
C GLN A 153 29.42 62.80 -1.19
N LEU A 154 30.17 61.81 -1.69
CA LEU A 154 31.48 62.04 -2.30
C LEU A 154 31.38 62.89 -3.57
N LEU A 155 30.48 62.55 -4.51
CA LEU A 155 30.29 63.31 -5.76
C LEU A 155 29.85 64.75 -5.50
N LEU A 156 29.05 64.99 -4.46
CA LEU A 156 28.69 66.32 -4.00
C LEU A 156 29.91 67.09 -3.45
N SER A 157 30.81 66.42 -2.73
CA SER A 157 32.05 67.03 -2.20
C SER A 157 33.07 67.37 -3.29
N THR A 158 33.03 66.68 -4.42
CA THR A 158 33.93 66.90 -5.57
C THR A 158 33.33 67.84 -6.64
N ASN A 159 32.16 68.43 -6.39
CA ASN A 159 31.40 69.27 -7.33
C ASN A 159 30.94 68.56 -8.63
N GLU A 160 30.88 67.23 -8.64
CA GLU A 160 30.39 66.44 -9.79
C GLU A 160 28.87 66.25 -9.74
N PHE A 161 28.13 67.36 -9.87
CA PHE A 161 26.68 67.40 -9.70
C PHE A 161 25.90 66.58 -10.75
N VAL A 162 26.40 66.51 -11.99
CA VAL A 162 25.76 65.75 -13.08
C VAL A 162 25.79 64.24 -12.80
N GLY A 163 26.93 63.73 -12.34
CA GLY A 163 27.06 62.31 -11.97
C GLY A 163 26.25 61.95 -10.74
N ALA A 164 26.17 62.85 -9.75
CA ALA A 164 25.32 62.65 -8.58
C ALA A 164 23.83 62.59 -8.95
N LEU A 165 23.36 63.45 -9.86
CA LEU A 165 21.96 63.47 -10.29
C LEU A 165 21.56 62.21 -11.06
N ASP A 166 22.42 61.73 -11.96
CA ASP A 166 22.20 60.49 -12.71
C ASP A 166 22.13 59.27 -11.79
N LEU A 167 23.04 59.20 -10.81
CA LEU A 167 23.08 58.13 -9.81
C LEU A 167 21.84 58.12 -8.90
N ILE A 168 21.29 59.30 -8.59
CA ILE A 168 20.04 59.42 -7.84
C ILE A 168 18.84 59.01 -8.69
N SER A 169 18.76 59.48 -9.93
CA SER A 169 17.67 59.13 -10.84
C SER A 169 17.58 57.62 -11.08
N THR A 170 18.71 56.97 -11.34
CA THR A 170 18.80 55.51 -11.50
C THR A 170 18.44 54.75 -10.22
N THR A 171 18.87 55.25 -9.05
CA THR A 171 18.50 54.66 -7.75
C THR A 171 16.99 54.77 -7.50
N GLN A 172 16.39 55.91 -7.85
CA GLN A 172 14.95 56.15 -7.71
C GLN A 172 14.12 55.23 -8.61
N GLU A 173 14.56 55.01 -9.86
CA GLU A 173 13.92 54.08 -10.78
C GLU A 173 13.94 52.64 -10.25
N VAL A 174 15.09 52.20 -9.72
CA VAL A 174 15.23 50.86 -9.11
C VAL A 174 14.33 50.70 -7.88
N LEU A 175 14.21 51.74 -7.04
CA LEU A 175 13.30 51.72 -5.89
C LEU A 175 11.83 51.61 -6.31
N ALA A 176 11.43 52.37 -7.33
CA ALA A 176 10.06 52.42 -7.82
C ALA A 176 9.63 51.11 -8.50
N GLN A 177 10.53 50.45 -9.23
CA GLN A 177 10.22 49.23 -9.98
C GLN A 177 10.34 47.95 -9.13
N GLU A 178 11.42 47.78 -8.37
CA GLU A 178 11.74 46.50 -7.71
C GLU A 178 11.36 46.43 -6.23
N LEU A 179 11.23 47.60 -5.59
CA LEU A 179 10.97 47.75 -4.15
C LEU A 179 9.58 48.35 -3.81
N ALA A 180 8.71 48.52 -4.81
CA ALA A 180 7.32 48.94 -4.61
C ALA A 180 6.62 48.04 -3.57
N GLY A 181 6.18 48.64 -2.45
CA GLY A 181 5.48 47.96 -1.36
C GLY A 181 6.29 47.67 -0.10
N ILE A 182 7.63 47.91 -0.09
CA ILE A 182 8.41 47.84 1.15
C ILE A 182 8.37 49.21 1.85
N HIS A 183 7.37 49.41 2.72
CA HIS A 183 7.18 50.68 3.43
C HIS A 183 8.31 51.06 4.39
N SER A 184 9.15 50.11 4.82
CA SER A 184 10.31 50.40 5.69
C SER A 184 11.37 51.29 5.05
N PHE A 185 11.40 51.43 3.72
CA PHE A 185 12.39 52.27 3.02
C PHE A 185 11.84 53.60 2.51
N ARG A 186 10.61 53.96 2.89
CA ARG A 186 10.08 55.30 2.60
C ARG A 186 10.93 56.43 3.21
N TYR A 187 11.71 56.13 4.25
CA TYR A 187 12.67 57.04 4.85
C TYR A 187 13.93 57.27 3.99
N VAL A 188 14.29 56.33 3.10
CA VAL A 188 15.37 56.55 2.10
C VAL A 188 14.85 57.48 0.98
N ALA A 189 13.55 57.43 0.68
CA ALA A 189 12.91 58.43 -0.18
C ALA A 189 12.81 59.82 0.48
N GLU A 190 13.12 59.99 1.77
CA GLU A 190 13.32 61.33 2.34
C GLU A 190 14.65 61.97 1.90
N ILE A 191 15.55 61.23 1.23
CA ILE A 191 16.66 61.82 0.48
C ILE A 191 16.13 62.69 -0.68
N ASP A 192 14.92 62.44 -1.20
CA ASP A 192 14.28 63.31 -2.21
C ASP A 192 13.99 64.72 -1.65
N LEU A 193 13.76 64.84 -0.33
CA LEU A 193 13.60 66.14 0.35
C LEU A 193 14.94 66.89 0.42
N ILE A 194 16.06 66.17 0.61
CA ILE A 194 17.41 66.75 0.61
C ILE A 194 17.82 67.19 -0.79
N LEU A 195 17.46 66.44 -1.84
CA LEU A 195 17.73 66.82 -3.23
C LEU A 195 16.89 68.03 -3.66
N PHE A 196 15.61 68.09 -3.28
CA PHE A 196 14.75 69.25 -3.53
C PHE A 196 15.23 70.49 -2.75
N PHE A 197 15.70 70.32 -1.50
CA PHE A 197 16.31 71.39 -0.73
C PHE A 197 17.67 71.84 -1.29
N LEU A 198 18.51 70.94 -1.78
CA LEU A 198 19.81 71.26 -2.40
C LEU A 198 19.64 71.93 -3.76
N LEU A 199 18.73 71.45 -4.61
CA LEU A 199 18.40 72.11 -5.88
C LEU A 199 17.74 73.46 -5.65
N SER A 200 16.81 73.57 -4.70
CA SER A 200 16.23 74.86 -4.31
C SER A 200 17.29 75.81 -3.77
N SER A 201 18.20 75.34 -2.90
CA SER A 201 19.28 76.15 -2.34
C SER A 201 20.34 76.55 -3.37
N LEU A 202 20.76 75.66 -4.27
CA LEU A 202 21.74 75.94 -5.33
C LEU A 202 21.17 76.88 -6.40
N LEU A 203 19.89 76.75 -6.73
CA LEU A 203 19.19 77.58 -7.71
C LEU A 203 18.84 78.96 -7.12
N LEU A 204 18.54 79.04 -5.82
CA LEU A 204 18.36 80.30 -5.10
C LEU A 204 19.68 81.06 -4.90
N HIS A 205 20.76 80.35 -4.58
CA HIS A 205 22.10 80.94 -4.40
C HIS A 205 22.77 81.30 -5.74
N GLY A 206 22.41 80.63 -6.84
CA GLY A 206 22.82 80.99 -8.20
C GLY A 206 22.07 82.21 -8.78
N LEU A 207 20.89 82.56 -8.26
CA LEU A 207 20.08 83.71 -8.69
C LEU A 207 20.22 84.95 -7.78
N PHE A 208 20.52 84.76 -6.49
CA PHE A 208 20.83 85.83 -5.54
C PHE A 208 22.27 85.65 -5.06
N GLY A 209 23.22 86.22 -5.80
CA GLY A 209 24.60 86.30 -5.34
C GLY A 209 24.70 87.20 -4.11
N VAL A 210 24.78 86.61 -2.90
CA VAL A 210 25.26 87.29 -1.69
C VAL A 210 25.98 86.28 -0.79
N GLU A 211 27.13 86.71 -0.31
CA GLU A 211 28.12 86.01 0.49
C GLU A 211 27.58 85.36 1.78
N GLY A 212 28.15 84.18 2.09
CA GLY A 212 28.45 83.73 3.45
C GLY A 212 27.29 83.33 4.36
N ILE A 213 26.94 82.03 4.40
CA ILE A 213 26.29 81.44 5.58
C ILE A 213 26.89 80.05 5.86
N ASP A 214 27.59 79.96 6.99
CA ASP A 214 28.01 78.74 7.68
C ASP A 214 26.83 77.76 7.80
N ILE A 215 26.89 76.64 7.08
CA ILE A 215 25.98 75.51 7.29
C ILE A 215 26.56 74.67 8.44
N LYS A 216 26.19 75.02 9.67
CA LYS A 216 26.29 74.13 10.83
C LYS A 216 25.23 73.03 10.69
N ILE A 217 25.65 71.87 10.19
CA ILE A 217 24.84 70.64 10.24
C ILE A 217 24.85 70.16 11.70
N THR A 218 23.84 70.56 12.48
CA THR A 218 23.53 69.89 13.75
C THR A 218 22.82 68.58 13.42
N VAL A 219 23.53 67.49 13.64
CA VAL A 219 23.03 66.11 13.61
C VAL A 219 22.03 65.93 14.74
N CYS A 220 20.79 65.61 14.41
CA CYS A 220 19.84 64.86 15.23
C CYS A 220 19.20 63.80 14.34
#